data_AF-A0AAC9WFX8-F1
#
_entry.id   AF-A0AAC9WFX8-F1
#
_cell.length_a   1.000
_cell.length_b   1.000
_cell.length_c   1.000
_cell.angle_alpha   90.00
_cell.angle_beta   90.00
_cell.angle_gamma   90.00
#
_symmetry.space_group_name_H-M   'P 1'
#
loop_
_entity.id
_entity.type
_entity.pdbx_description
1 polymer ?
#
loop_
_entity_poly.entity_id
_entity_poly.type
_entity_poly.pdbx_seq_one_letter_code
_entity_poly.pdbx_strand_id
1 'polypeptide(L)' 'MAKNKLVIPEARQALEQFKTEVAHEFGVNDPRSLASNHTGYIVRKLVEMGEKQLINNNKNN' A
#
# COMPACT_ATOMS: atom_id res chain seq x y z
N MET A 1 -3.34 10.09 -22.66
CA MET A 1 -3.65 9.16 -21.55
C MET A 1 -2.74 9.49 -20.38
N ALA A 2 -3.28 9.93 -19.25
CA ALA A 2 -2.48 10.25 -18.08
C ALA A 2 -1.99 8.94 -17.45
N LYS A 3 -0.69 8.67 -17.54
CA LYS A 3 -0.04 7.61 -16.75
C LYS A 3 -0.07 8.07 -15.30
N ASN A 4 -0.72 7.30 -14.42
CA ASN A 4 -0.62 7.54 -12.98
C ASN A 4 0.85 7.43 -12.59
N LYS A 5 1.48 8.58 -12.35
CA LYS A 5 2.90 8.68 -12.05
C LYS A 5 3.09 8.20 -10.63
N LEU A 6 3.91 7.16 -10.44
CA LEU A 6 4.39 6.81 -9.12
C LEU A 6 5.23 7.98 -8.61
N VAL A 7 4.71 8.70 -7.62
CA VAL A 7 5.30 9.96 -7.15
C VAL A 7 6.64 9.71 -6.44
N ILE A 8 6.81 8.50 -5.88
CA ILE A 8 7.97 8.09 -5.10
C ILE A 8 8.48 6.74 -5.65
N PRO A 9 9.49 6.74 -6.55
CA PRO A 9 10.02 5.51 -7.14
C PRO A 9 10.67 4.56 -6.12
N GLU A 10 11.22 5.09 -5.03
CA GLU A 10 11.87 4.33 -3.95
C GLU A 10 10.87 3.45 -3.20
N ALA A 11 9.62 3.91 -3.07
CA ALA A 11 8.56 3.18 -2.41
C ALA A 11 8.00 2.02 -3.24
N ARG A 12 8.38 1.89 -4.52
CA ARG A 12 7.86 0.84 -5.41
C ARG A 12 8.17 -0.55 -4.89
N GLN A 13 9.40 -0.78 -4.41
CA GLN A 13 9.82 -2.08 -3.91
C GLN A 13 9.07 -2.44 -2.63
N ALA A 14 8.96 -1.49 -1.69
CA ALA A 14 8.20 -1.68 -0.45
C ALA A 14 6.71 -1.98 -0.73
N LEU A 15 6.12 -1.31 -1.71
CA LEU A 15 4.73 -1.55 -2.12
C LEU A 15 4.53 -2.95 -2.71
N GLU A 16 5.45 -3.43 -3.54
CA GLU A 16 5.36 -4.77 -4.13
C GLU A 16 5.57 -5.87 -3.08
N GLN A 17 6.47 -5.64 -2.10
CA GLN A 17 6.62 -6.52 -0.94
C GLN A 17 5.31 -6.59 -0.14
N PHE A 18 4.73 -5.44 0.18
CA PHE A 18 3.47 -5.37 0.91
C PHE A 18 2.32 -6.07 0.19
N LYS A 19 2.20 -5.88 -1.14
CA LYS A 19 1.20 -6.58 -1.96
C LYS A 19 1.40 -8.10 -1.94
N THR A 20 2.66 -8.56 -1.87
CA THR A 20 3.00 -9.98 -1.80
C THR A 20 2.64 -10.57 -0.45
N GLU A 21 2.93 -9.85 0.65
CA GLU A 21 2.51 -10.24 2.00
C GLU A 21 0.99 -10.38 2.09
N VAL A 22 0.26 -9.37 1.62
CA VAL A 22 -1.20 -9.38 1.61
C VAL A 22 -1.75 -10.50 0.71
N ALA A 23 -1.16 -10.74 -0.46
CA ALA A 23 -1.55 -11.87 -1.30
C ALA A 23 -1.40 -13.21 -0.55
N HIS A 24 -0.33 -13.38 0.21
CA HIS A 24 -0.12 -14.57 1.02
C HIS A 24 -1.17 -14.71 2.14
N GLU A 25 -1.53 -13.62 2.82
CA GLU A 25 -2.60 -13.61 3.83
C GLU A 25 -3.97 -14.01 3.26
N PHE A 26 -4.27 -13.59 2.03
CA PHE A 26 -5.52 -13.92 1.35
C PHE A 26 -5.48 -15.27 0.59
N GLY A 27 -4.39 -16.02 0.69
CA GLY A 27 -4.24 -17.34 0.05
C GLY A 27 -4.10 -17.28 -1.47
N VAL A 28 -3.63 -16.15 -2.01
CA VAL A 28 -3.46 -15.92 -3.45
C VAL A 28 -1.98 -16.01 -3.80
N ASN A 29 -1.62 -16.87 -4.76
CA ASN A 29 -0.22 -17.10 -5.13
C ASN A 29 0.44 -15.91 -5.85
N ASP A 30 -0.35 -15.07 -6.52
CA ASP A 30 0.18 -13.94 -7.29
C ASP A 30 -0.51 -12.63 -6.88
N PRO A 31 0.25 -11.56 -6.56
CA PRO A 31 -0.30 -10.27 -6.15
C PRO A 31 -1.07 -9.54 -7.27
N ARG A 32 -0.94 -9.95 -8.54
CA ARG A 32 -1.79 -9.45 -9.64
C ARG A 32 -3.15 -10.13 -9.69
N SER A 33 -3.27 -11.31 -9.07
CA SER A 33 -4.55 -12.02 -8.93
C SER A 33 -5.38 -11.51 -7.75
N LEU A 34 -4.90 -10.51 -7.02
CA LEU A 34 -5.67 -9.81 -5.99
C LEU A 34 -6.92 -9.17 -6.61
N ALA A 35 -8.09 -9.55 -6.10
CA ALA A 35 -9.34 -8.92 -6.48
C ALA A 35 -9.39 -7.43 -6.07
N SER A 36 -10.29 -6.65 -6.68
CA SER A 36 -10.42 -5.21 -6.45
C SER A 36 -10.70 -4.86 -4.98
N ASN A 37 -11.35 -5.74 -4.23
CA ASN A 37 -11.57 -5.59 -2.79
C ASN A 37 -10.24 -5.64 -1.99
N HIS A 38 -9.32 -6.53 -2.34
CA HIS A 38 -8.03 -6.67 -1.65
C HIS A 38 -7.11 -5.48 -1.93
N THR A 39 -7.11 -4.98 -3.18
CA THR A 39 -6.37 -3.77 -3.52
C THR A 39 -6.93 -2.53 -2.80
N GLY A 40 -8.25 -2.46 -2.59
CA GLY A 40 -8.87 -1.44 -1.73
C GLY A 40 -8.41 -1.53 -0.26
N TYR A 41 -8.27 -2.73 0.30
CA TYR A 41 -7.76 -2.94 1.65
C TYR A 41 -6.30 -2.47 1.81
N ILE A 42 -5.45 -2.79 0.83
CA ILE A 42 -4.04 -2.33 0.78
C ILE A 42 -3.96 -0.81 0.82
N VAL A 43 -4.77 -0.12 0.00
CA VAL A 43 -4.82 1.34 -0.01
C VAL A 43 -5.31 1.89 1.32
N ARG A 44 -6.35 1.31 1.93
CA ARG A 44 -6.84 1.73 3.25
C ARG A 44 -5.74 1.63 4.30
N LYS A 45 -4.98 0.53 4.33
CA LYS A 45 -3.86 0.34 5.28
C LYS A 45 -2.73 1.34 5.06
N LEU A 46 -2.38 1.62 3.81
CA LEU A 46 -1.37 2.63 3.48
C LEU A 46 -1.77 4.03 3.95
N VAL A 47 -3.05 4.40 3.75
CA VAL A 47 -3.59 5.68 4.24
C VAL A 47 -3.55 5.74 5.76
N GLU A 48 -4.00 4.69 6.45
CA GLU A 48 -3.97 4.62 7.92
C GLU A 48 -2.53 4.78 8.48
N MET A 49 -1.53 4.16 7.84
CA MET A 49 -0.13 4.33 8.21
C MET A 49 0.35 5.76 7.98
N GLY A 50 -0.03 6.38 6.86
CA GLY A 50 0.29 7.79 6.58
C GLY A 50 -0.34 8.74 7.60
N GLU A 51 -1.61 8.53 7.95
CA GLU A 51 -2.32 9.31 8.97
C GLU A 51 -1.63 9.18 10.33
N LYS A 52 -1.26 7.97 10.75
CA LYS A 52 -0.51 7.73 11.99
C LYS A 52 0.83 8.46 12.01
N GLN A 53 1.57 8.45 10.91
CA GLN A 53 2.84 9.20 10.80
C GLN A 53 2.60 10.71 10.93
N LEU A 54 1.59 11.26 10.26
CA LEU A 54 1.24 12.67 10.35
C LEU A 54 0.82 13.08 11.77
N ILE A 55 -0.02 12.27 12.43
CA ILE A 55 -0.45 12.52 13.82
C ILE A 55 0.73 12.47 14.77
N ASN A 56 1.60 11.46 14.65
CA ASN A 56 2.78 11.33 15.50
C ASN A 56 3.75 12.51 15.29
N ASN A 57 3.97 12.92 14.02
CA ASN A 57 4.78 14.09 13.72
C ASN A 57 4.18 15.37 14.30
N ASN A 58 2.85 15.54 14.26
CA ASN A 58 2.17 16.70 14.84
C ASN A 58 2.26 16.72 16.38
N LYS A 59 2.16 15.55 17.04
CA LYS A 59 2.23 15.41 18.50
C LYS A 59 3.61 15.70 19.09
N ASN A 60 4.67 15.61 18.29
CA ASN A 60 6.05 15.82 18.72
C ASN A 60 6.54 17.27 18.54
N ASN A 61 5.65 18.20 18.13
CA ASN A 61 5.90 19.65 18.11
C ASN A 61 5.06 20.35 19.18
#